data_AF-A0A662U3K1-F1
#
_entry.id   AF-A0A662U3K1-F1
#
_cell.length_a   1.000
_cell.length_b   1.000
_cell.length_c   1.000
_cell.angle_alpha   90.00
_cell.angle_beta   90.00
_cell.angle_gamma   90.00
#
_symmetry.space_group_name_H-M   'P 1'
#
loop_
_entity.id
_entity.type
_entity.pdbx_description
1 polymer ?
#
loop_
_entity_poly.entity_id
_entity_poly.type
_entity_poly.pdbx_seq_one_letter_code
_entity_poly.pdbx_strand_id
1 'polypeptide(L)'
;MLPHYLDFEVVWFDSLGAKSSCLLIETPDIRILIDPGIAVMHPSFPAPRQAKIKWCEEGYEAIVKASKKADIIIITHYHYDHFTDFDEDIYFRKKILAKDPNEYINDSQRGRAERFYRNLYSNFGVENVELLMQKPVTRKYPNPLNELPIAITK
;
A
#
# COMPACT_ATOMS: atom_id res chain seq x y z
N MET A 1 24.29 14.14 22.47
CA MET A 1 23.56 13.12 21.70
C MET A 1 22.26 13.76 21.26
N LEU A 2 22.00 13.85 19.95
CA LEU A 2 20.66 14.23 19.47
C LEU A 2 19.74 13.04 19.76
N PRO A 3 18.53 13.24 20.33
CA PRO A 3 17.60 12.16 20.54
C PRO A 3 17.25 11.56 19.18
N HIS A 4 17.45 10.25 19.03
CA HIS A 4 16.96 9.50 17.87
C HIS A 4 15.43 9.51 17.92
N TYR A 5 14.81 10.53 17.35
CA TYR A 5 13.36 10.69 17.36
C TYR A 5 12.79 9.93 16.17
N LEU A 6 12.03 8.88 16.49
CA LEU A 6 11.21 8.13 15.55
C LEU A 6 9.77 8.44 15.93
N ASP A 7 9.01 9.04 15.03
CA ASP A 7 7.60 9.35 15.24
C ASP A 7 6.70 8.51 14.32
N PHE A 8 5.52 8.21 14.83
CA PHE A 8 4.54 7.35 14.18
C PHE A 8 3.18 8.04 14.17
N GLU A 9 2.72 8.46 13.00
CA GLU A 9 1.40 9.01 12.77
C GLU A 9 0.50 7.93 12.14
N VAL A 10 -0.51 7.50 12.91
CA VAL A 10 -1.59 6.62 12.45
C VAL A 10 -2.49 7.44 11.53
N VAL A 11 -2.32 7.30 10.20
CA VAL A 11 -3.04 8.12 9.21
C VAL A 11 -4.49 7.67 9.07
N TRP A 12 -4.69 6.38 8.77
CA TRP A 12 -6.03 5.79 8.78
C TRP A 12 -6.00 4.27 8.94
N PHE A 13 -6.95 3.74 9.71
CA PHE A 13 -7.11 2.30 9.96
C PHE A 13 -8.58 1.89 9.99
N ASP A 14 -8.85 0.59 9.86
CA ASP A 14 -10.20 0.00 9.94
C ASP A 14 -11.04 0.51 11.13
N SER A 15 -10.41 0.73 12.28
CA SER A 15 -11.07 1.24 13.49
C SER A 15 -11.66 2.64 13.34
N LEU A 16 -11.25 3.39 12.31
CA LEU A 16 -11.76 4.73 11.97
C LEU A 16 -12.91 4.71 10.95
N GLY A 17 -13.42 3.53 10.58
CA GLY A 17 -14.66 3.39 9.80
C GLY A 17 -14.48 3.21 8.30
N ALA A 18 -13.24 3.08 7.81
CA ALA A 18 -12.92 2.66 6.44
C ALA A 18 -11.73 1.70 6.46
N LYS A 19 -11.71 0.74 5.53
CA LYS A 19 -10.63 -0.25 5.44
C LYS A 19 -9.33 0.45 5.07
N SER A 20 -8.31 0.33 5.90
CA SER A 20 -6.99 0.90 5.67
C SER A 20 -5.98 0.38 6.69
N SER A 21 -4.70 0.53 6.38
CA SER A 21 -3.60 0.32 7.32
C SER A 21 -2.47 1.32 7.04
N CYS A 22 -2.82 2.60 6.92
CA CYS A 22 -1.90 3.65 6.51
C CYS A 22 -1.17 4.29 7.69
N LEU A 23 0.16 4.26 7.64
CA LEU A 23 1.05 4.76 8.70
C LEU A 23 2.10 5.69 8.10
N LEU A 24 2.28 6.88 8.68
CA LEU A 24 3.39 7.77 8.37
C LEU A 24 4.45 7.64 9.47
N ILE A 25 5.67 7.30 9.06
CA ILE A 25 6.83 7.18 9.94
C ILE A 25 7.78 8.34 9.62
N GLU A 26 8.19 9.08 10.64
CA GLU A 26 9.17 10.16 10.53
C GLU A 26 10.45 9.80 11.27
N THR A 27 11.56 9.77 10.54
CA THR A 27 12.92 9.70 11.07
C THR A 27 13.56 11.09 11.02
N PRO A 28 14.76 11.29 11.59
CA PRO A 28 15.44 12.59 11.52
C PRO A 28 15.75 13.09 10.10
N ASP A 29 15.75 12.19 9.11
CA ASP A 29 16.23 12.44 7.74
C ASP A 29 15.20 12.14 6.64
N ILE A 30 14.23 11.25 6.88
CA ILE A 30 13.24 10.85 5.88
C ILE A 30 11.85 10.62 6.48
N ARG A 31 10.82 10.79 5.65
CA ARG A 31 9.44 10.41 5.97
C ARG A 31 8.93 9.31 5.05
N ILE A 32 8.36 8.27 5.65
CA ILE A 32 7.92 7.04 4.97
C ILE A 32 6.42 6.90 5.19
N LEU A 33 5.63 6.89 4.11
CA LEU A 33 4.21 6.57 4.15
C LEU A 33 4.00 5.13 3.70
N ILE A 34 3.44 4.31 4.57
CA ILE A 34 3.18 2.89 4.32
C ILE A 34 1.71 2.72 3.97
N ASP A 35 1.44 1.95 2.92
CA ASP A 35 0.13 1.50 2.45
C ASP A 35 -0.92 2.63 2.34
N PRO A 36 -0.71 3.63 1.47
CA PRO A 36 -1.65 4.74 1.25
C PRO A 36 -2.88 4.32 0.42
N GLY A 37 -3.62 3.33 0.91
CA GLY A 37 -4.88 2.88 0.34
C GLY A 37 -6.03 3.05 1.33
N ILE A 38 -7.24 3.11 0.77
CA ILE A 38 -8.46 3.18 1.56
C ILE A 38 -9.65 2.62 0.78
N ALA A 39 -10.53 1.89 1.47
CA ALA A 39 -11.75 1.39 0.88
C ALA A 39 -12.94 1.47 1.83
N VAL A 40 -14.14 1.61 1.27
CA VAL A 40 -15.39 1.61 2.03
C VAL A 40 -15.56 0.29 2.79
N MET A 41 -16.05 0.37 4.02
CA MET A 41 -16.40 -0.80 4.84
C MET A 41 -17.41 -1.73 4.17
N HIS A 42 -17.33 -3.02 4.50
CA HIS A 42 -18.25 -4.04 3.99
C HIS A 42 -19.73 -3.68 4.29
N PRO A 43 -20.70 -4.07 3.45
CA PRO A 43 -22.13 -3.83 3.72
C PRO A 43 -22.60 -4.28 5.10
N SER A 44 -22.07 -5.36 5.64
CA SER A 44 -22.39 -5.88 6.98
C SER A 44 -21.80 -5.09 8.16
N PHE A 45 -20.86 -4.16 7.92
CA PHE A 45 -20.34 -3.29 8.97
C PHE A 45 -21.50 -2.47 9.58
N PRO A 46 -21.64 -2.42 10.92
CA PRO A 46 -22.82 -1.89 11.61
C PRO A 46 -22.84 -0.35 11.62
N ALA A 47 -22.90 0.26 10.45
CA ALA A 47 -23.03 1.70 10.26
C ALA A 47 -23.91 2.01 9.04
N PRO A 48 -24.59 3.16 9.00
CA PRO A 48 -25.30 3.61 7.81
C PRO A 48 -24.36 3.74 6.61
N ARG A 49 -24.86 3.44 5.40
CA ARG A 49 -24.07 3.54 4.15
C ARG A 49 -23.42 4.93 3.97
N GLN A 50 -24.15 5.99 4.33
CA GLN A 50 -23.65 7.38 4.24
C GLN A 50 -22.44 7.61 5.14
N ALA A 51 -22.43 7.04 6.35
CA ALA A 51 -21.29 7.15 7.26
C ALA A 51 -20.05 6.44 6.69
N LYS A 52 -20.21 5.22 6.14
CA LYS A 52 -19.10 4.47 5.51
C LYS A 52 -18.46 5.21 4.34
N ILE A 53 -19.26 5.92 3.54
CA ILE A 53 -18.77 6.74 2.43
C ILE A 53 -18.01 7.94 2.98
N LYS A 54 -18.59 8.66 3.94
CA LYS A 54 -17.97 9.83 4.59
C LYS A 54 -16.62 9.49 5.22
N TRP A 55 -16.51 8.38 5.96
CA TRP A 55 -15.25 7.94 6.54
C TRP A 55 -14.20 7.56 5.49
N CYS A 56 -14.62 6.99 4.36
CA CYS A 56 -13.71 6.69 3.25
C CYS A 56 -13.18 7.98 2.60
N GLU A 57 -14.02 9.01 2.45
CA GLU A 57 -13.63 10.32 1.94
C GLU A 57 -12.66 11.02 2.91
N GLU A 58 -13.00 11.07 4.20
CA GLU A 58 -12.15 11.66 5.25
C GLU A 58 -10.78 10.99 5.32
N GLY A 59 -10.74 9.65 5.25
CA GLY A 59 -9.48 8.93 5.27
C GLY A 59 -8.67 9.07 3.99
N TYR A 60 -9.32 9.19 2.83
CA TYR A 60 -8.63 9.51 1.59
C TYR A 60 -7.96 10.89 1.66
N GLU A 61 -8.67 11.90 2.16
CA GLU A 61 -8.12 13.24 2.38
C GLU A 61 -6.94 13.22 3.37
N ALA A 62 -7.03 12.43 4.44
CA ALA A 62 -5.95 12.24 5.40
C ALA A 62 -4.71 11.62 4.76
N ILE A 63 -4.89 10.58 3.92
CA ILE A 63 -3.81 9.94 3.16
C ILE A 63 -3.14 10.93 2.20
N VAL A 64 -3.90 11.70 1.43
CA VAL A 64 -3.37 12.74 0.52
C VAL A 64 -2.62 13.83 1.30
N LYS A 65 -3.08 14.19 2.50
CA LYS A 65 -2.37 15.15 3.35
C LYS A 65 -1.05 14.56 3.89
N ALA A 66 -1.05 13.29 4.28
CA ALA A 66 0.15 12.60 4.76
C ALA A 66 1.16 12.38 3.62
N SER A 67 0.69 12.04 2.41
CA SER A 67 1.56 11.84 1.24
C SER A 67 2.35 13.10 0.90
N LYS A 68 1.78 14.30 1.06
CA LYS A 68 2.47 15.58 0.83
C LYS A 68 3.72 15.76 1.71
N LYS A 69 3.78 15.11 2.88
CA LYS A 69 4.95 15.15 3.77
C LYS A 69 5.99 14.08 3.43
N ALA A 70 5.58 12.98 2.78
CA ALA A 70 6.39 11.78 2.62
C ALA A 70 7.41 11.87 1.46
N ASP A 71 8.60 11.33 1.69
CA ASP A 71 9.67 11.18 0.69
C ASP A 71 9.60 9.81 0.02
N ILE A 72 9.18 8.80 0.78
CA ILE A 72 9.09 7.40 0.37
C ILE A 72 7.67 6.90 0.58
N ILE A 73 7.15 6.17 -0.42
CA ILE A 73 5.92 5.39 -0.31
C ILE A 73 6.26 3.91 -0.29
N ILE A 74 5.70 3.15 0.65
CA ILE A 74 5.76 1.69 0.68
C ILE A 74 4.39 1.13 0.33
N ILE A 75 4.34 0.16 -0.59
CA ILE A 75 3.15 -0.64 -0.89
C ILE A 75 3.49 -2.10 -0.57
N THR A 76 2.96 -2.60 0.53
CA THR A 76 3.30 -3.94 1.04
C THR A 76 2.65 -5.04 0.20
N HIS A 77 1.47 -4.80 -0.36
CA HIS A 77 0.72 -5.74 -1.18
C HIS A 77 -0.45 -5.06 -1.93
N TYR A 78 -1.14 -5.78 -2.83
CA TYR A 78 -2.08 -5.17 -3.79
C TYR A 78 -3.55 -5.44 -3.46
N HIS A 79 -3.99 -4.83 -2.36
CA HIS A 79 -5.40 -4.70 -2.00
C HIS A 79 -5.77 -3.21 -1.97
N TYR A 80 -6.97 -2.84 -2.41
CA TYR A 80 -7.32 -1.42 -2.63
C TYR A 80 -7.38 -0.56 -1.35
N ASP A 81 -7.41 -1.21 -0.19
CA ASP A 81 -7.24 -0.62 1.14
C ASP A 81 -5.77 -0.43 1.55
N HIS A 82 -4.81 -0.83 0.71
CA HIS A 82 -3.36 -0.66 0.92
C HIS A 82 -2.66 0.16 -0.17
N PHE A 83 -3.30 0.39 -1.32
CA PHE A 83 -2.78 1.30 -2.35
C PHE A 83 -3.92 1.94 -3.15
N THR A 84 -3.63 3.07 -3.79
CA THR A 84 -4.51 3.69 -4.78
C THR A 84 -4.04 3.33 -6.19
N ASP A 85 -4.98 2.97 -7.08
CA ASP A 85 -4.67 2.46 -8.42
C ASP A 85 -3.85 3.44 -9.28
N PHE A 86 -4.00 4.74 -9.02
CA PHE A 86 -3.02 5.81 -9.26
C PHE A 86 -3.60 7.12 -8.70
N ASP A 87 -2.72 7.96 -8.15
CA ASP A 87 -3.02 9.31 -7.72
C ASP A 87 -1.73 10.14 -7.74
N GLU A 88 -1.70 11.22 -8.50
CA GLU A 88 -0.52 12.08 -8.62
C GLU A 88 -0.16 12.75 -7.29
N ASP A 89 -1.13 13.16 -6.47
CA ASP A 89 -0.89 13.79 -5.18
C ASP A 89 -0.24 12.81 -4.19
N ILE A 90 -0.46 11.51 -4.39
CA ILE A 90 0.14 10.46 -3.57
C ILE A 90 1.53 10.07 -4.08
N TYR A 91 1.72 9.90 -5.38
CA TYR A 91 2.92 9.24 -5.93
C TYR A 91 3.93 10.17 -6.60
N PHE A 92 3.56 11.40 -6.98
CA PHE A 92 4.43 12.30 -7.74
C PHE A 92 5.74 12.65 -7.00
N ARG A 93 6.88 12.48 -7.68
CA ARG A 93 8.25 12.79 -7.20
C ARG A 93 8.66 12.04 -5.92
N LYS A 94 8.03 10.89 -5.63
CA LYS A 94 8.40 10.05 -4.47
C LYS A 94 9.15 8.81 -4.90
N LYS A 95 9.96 8.27 -4.00
CA LYS A 95 10.49 6.91 -4.16
C LYS A 95 9.42 5.92 -3.74
N ILE A 96 9.09 4.98 -4.62
CA ILE A 96 8.07 3.95 -4.35
C ILE A 96 8.77 2.60 -4.17
N LEU A 97 8.57 2.00 -2.99
CA LEU A 97 9.00 0.64 -2.66
C LEU A 97 7.76 -0.24 -2.63
N ALA A 98 7.45 -0.89 -3.76
CA ALA A 98 6.25 -1.71 -3.89
C ALA A 98 6.59 -3.20 -3.96
N LYS A 99 5.67 -4.04 -3.50
CA LYS A 99 5.75 -5.50 -3.62
C LYS A 99 6.02 -5.93 -5.06
N ASP A 100 7.02 -6.79 -5.24
CA ASP A 100 7.33 -7.37 -6.56
C ASP A 100 6.12 -8.16 -7.11
N PRO A 101 5.58 -7.80 -8.31
CA PRO A 101 4.46 -8.49 -8.94
C PRO A 101 4.78 -9.88 -9.49
N ASN A 102 6.05 -10.30 -9.48
CA ASN A 102 6.53 -11.58 -10.00
C ASN A 102 6.94 -12.59 -8.91
N GLU A 103 6.95 -12.20 -7.63
CA GLU A 103 7.39 -13.05 -6.52
C GLU A 103 6.34 -13.15 -5.42
N TYR A 104 6.15 -14.32 -4.80
CA TYR A 104 5.27 -14.52 -3.63
C TYR A 104 3.92 -13.77 -3.68
N ILE A 105 3.20 -13.89 -4.79
CA ILE A 105 1.98 -13.12 -5.06
C ILE A 105 0.97 -14.01 -5.79
N ASN A 106 -0.32 -13.84 -5.47
CA ASN A 106 -1.40 -14.54 -6.17
C ASN A 106 -1.85 -13.78 -7.43
N ASP A 107 -2.56 -14.45 -8.33
CA ASP A 107 -2.96 -13.88 -9.63
C ASP A 107 -3.82 -12.61 -9.50
N SER A 108 -4.70 -12.54 -8.49
CA SER A 108 -5.54 -11.36 -8.28
C SER A 108 -4.73 -10.13 -7.89
N GLN A 109 -3.79 -10.30 -6.95
CA GLN A 109 -2.87 -9.24 -6.55
C GLN A 109 -1.91 -8.87 -7.68
N ARG A 110 -1.43 -9.85 -8.44
CA ARG A 110 -0.57 -9.62 -9.61
C ARG A 110 -1.28 -8.77 -10.67
N GLY A 111 -2.53 -9.10 -11.02
CA GLY A 111 -3.30 -8.30 -11.98
C GLY A 111 -3.51 -6.84 -11.53
N ARG A 112 -3.73 -6.63 -10.23
CA ARG A 112 -3.80 -5.28 -9.64
C ARG A 112 -2.46 -4.55 -9.67
N ALA A 113 -1.37 -5.25 -9.42
CA ALA A 113 -0.02 -4.71 -9.52
C ALA A 113 0.32 -4.27 -10.96
N GLU A 114 0.06 -5.12 -11.94
CA GLU A 114 0.30 -4.81 -13.36
C GLU A 114 -0.52 -3.59 -13.80
N ARG A 115 -1.77 -3.47 -13.33
CA ARG A 115 -2.61 -2.29 -13.56
C ARG A 115 -2.04 -1.03 -12.89
N PHE A 116 -1.64 -1.12 -11.62
CA PHE A 116 -0.99 -0.03 -10.90
C PHE A 116 0.24 0.49 -11.65
N TYR A 117 1.17 -0.40 -12.05
CA TYR A 117 2.36 0.00 -12.80
C TYR A 117 2.02 0.59 -14.16
N ARG A 118 1.05 0.04 -14.89
CA ARG A 118 0.58 0.64 -16.15
C ARG A 118 0.09 2.06 -15.95
N ASN A 119 -0.76 2.30 -14.96
CA ASN A 119 -1.25 3.64 -14.66
C ASN A 119 -0.10 4.56 -14.24
N LEU A 120 0.76 4.10 -13.33
CA LEU A 120 1.90 4.86 -12.82
C LEU A 120 2.79 5.34 -13.98
N TYR A 121 3.30 4.41 -14.79
CA TYR A 121 4.21 4.72 -15.88
C TYR A 121 3.54 5.55 -16.99
N SER A 122 2.29 5.26 -17.35
CA SER A 122 1.59 6.02 -18.39
C SER A 122 1.37 7.47 -17.98
N ASN A 123 1.00 7.72 -16.72
CA ASN A 123 0.83 9.08 -16.19
C ASN A 123 2.17 9.82 -16.03
N PHE A 124 3.31 9.10 -16.01
CA PHE A 124 4.66 9.69 -16.06
C PHE A 124 5.27 9.74 -17.46
N GLY A 125 4.46 9.56 -18.51
CA GLY A 125 4.90 9.76 -19.91
C GLY A 125 5.64 8.59 -20.53
N VAL A 126 5.56 7.39 -19.94
CA VAL A 126 6.08 6.17 -20.57
C VAL A 126 5.04 5.59 -21.53
N GLU A 127 5.32 5.66 -22.83
CA GLU A 127 4.38 5.21 -23.87
C GLU A 127 4.25 3.68 -23.96
N ASN A 128 5.32 2.94 -23.69
CA ASN A 128 5.34 1.48 -23.81
C ASN A 128 5.77 0.81 -22.51
N VAL A 129 4.82 0.69 -21.58
CA VAL A 129 5.04 0.08 -20.25
C VAL A 129 5.44 -1.40 -20.35
N GLU A 130 5.00 -2.11 -21.40
CA GLU A 130 5.29 -3.54 -21.55
C GLU A 130 6.79 -3.81 -21.77
N LEU A 131 7.57 -2.82 -22.24
CA LEU A 131 9.03 -2.93 -22.31
C LEU A 131 9.71 -2.90 -20.95
N LEU A 132 9.04 -2.37 -19.92
CA LEU A 132 9.54 -2.35 -18.54
C LEU A 132 9.16 -3.61 -17.76
N MET A 133 8.17 -4.37 -18.25
CA MET A 133 7.67 -5.55 -17.59
C MET A 133 8.59 -6.75 -17.81
N GLN A 134 8.94 -7.40 -16.72
CA GLN A 134 9.69 -8.66 -16.75
C GLN A 134 8.74 -9.83 -16.56
N LYS A 135 8.98 -10.93 -17.28
CA LYS A 135 8.22 -12.16 -17.09
C LYS A 135 8.56 -12.77 -15.72
N PRO A 136 7.57 -13.37 -15.03
CA PRO A 136 7.84 -14.09 -13.80
C PRO A 136 8.78 -15.25 -14.07
N VAL A 137 9.76 -15.43 -13.19
CA VAL A 137 10.68 -16.57 -13.23
C VAL A 137 10.13 -17.65 -12.31
N THR A 138 9.96 -18.86 -12.83
CA THR A 138 9.58 -20.02 -12.01
C THR A 138 10.64 -20.28 -10.95
N ARG A 139 10.26 -20.19 -9.68
CA ARG A 139 11.12 -20.50 -8.53
C ARG A 139 10.45 -21.54 -7.65
N LYS A 140 11.27 -22.35 -6.97
CA LYS A 140 10.80 -23.22 -5.89
C LYS A 140 10.79 -22.42 -4.60
N TYR A 141 9.62 -22.29 -4.01
CA TYR A 141 9.45 -21.70 -2.70
C TYR A 141 9.33 -22.84 -1.68
N PRO A 142 10.26 -22.95 -0.71
CA PRO A 142 10.12 -23.95 0.34
C PRO A 142 8.89 -23.62 1.19
N ASN A 143 8.25 -24.64 1.74
CA ASN A 143 7.18 -24.42 2.71
C ASN A 143 7.79 -23.75 3.96
N PRO A 144 7.42 -22.50 4.29
CA PRO A 144 8.01 -21.79 5.43
C PRO A 144 7.71 -22.51 6.76
N LEU A 145 6.66 -23.33 6.82
CA LEU A 145 6.36 -24.14 8.00
C LEU A 145 7.47 -25.15 8.31
N ASN A 146 8.25 -25.60 7.33
CA ASN A 146 9.35 -26.55 7.56
C ASN A 146 10.38 -26.03 8.57
N GLU A 147 10.49 -24.70 8.72
CA GLU A 147 11.39 -24.03 9.66
C GLU A 147 10.70 -23.65 10.99
N LEU A 148 9.41 -23.94 11.14
CA LEU A 148 8.57 -23.55 12.28
C LEU A 148 7.97 -24.78 12.99
N PRO A 149 8.80 -25.69 13.55
CA PRO A 149 8.33 -26.95 14.13
C PRO A 149 7.35 -26.75 15.31
N ILE A 150 7.49 -25.66 16.05
CA ILE A 150 6.59 -25.29 17.16
C ILE A 150 5.20 -24.89 16.64
N ALA A 151 5.12 -24.25 15.47
CA ALA A 151 3.85 -23.82 14.89
C ALA A 151 3.04 -24.98 14.29
N ILE A 152 3.71 -26.06 13.87
CA ILE A 152 3.07 -27.25 13.28
C ILE A 152 2.56 -28.24 14.34
N THR A 153 3.07 -28.18 15.57
CA THR A 153 2.80 -29.19 16.62
C THR A 153 1.53 -28.95 17.43
N LYS A 154 0.56 -28.19 16.90
CA LYS A 154 -0.76 -27.98 17.52
C LYS A 154 -1.90 -28.56 16.71
#